data_AF-A0A060WRI8-F1
#
_entry.id   AF-A0A060WRI8-F1
#
_cell.length_a   1.000
_cell.length_b   1.000
_cell.length_c   1.000
_cell.angle_alpha   90.00
_cell.angle_beta   90.00
_cell.angle_gamma   90.00
#
_symmetry.space_group_name_H-M   'P 1'
#
loop_
_entity.id
_entity.type
_entity.pdbx_description
1 polymer ?
#
loop_
_entity_poly.entity_id
_entity_poly.type
_entity_poly.pdbx_seq_one_letter_code
_entity_poly.pdbx_strand_id
1 'polypeptide(L)'
;MTSKPQPFIAGMYLMMSVTTVIPPGNQVTNADVACTYNSYPIYPFAFRTHTHKLGQVVSGYRIRDGKWTLIGRQTPQLPQVGCLAMSQLSLLPPKVLHLFMSLH
;
A
#
# COMPACT_ATOMS: atom_id res chain seq x y z
N MET A 1 -5.55 -25.15 11.72
CA MET A 1 -4.13 -25.19 11.27
C MET A 1 -3.87 -26.53 10.60
N THR A 2 -2.94 -26.59 9.63
CA THR A 2 -2.59 -27.81 8.89
C THR A 2 -1.08 -28.00 8.89
N SER A 3 -0.60 -29.24 8.98
CA SER A 3 0.82 -29.60 8.82
C SER A 3 1.21 -29.85 7.35
N LYS A 4 0.23 -29.91 6.44
CA LYS A 4 0.49 -30.07 5.01
C LYS A 4 1.09 -28.78 4.44
N PRO A 5 2.26 -28.84 3.77
CA PRO A 5 2.84 -27.67 3.10
C PRO A 5 1.85 -27.06 2.09
N GLN A 6 1.77 -25.74 2.06
CA GLN A 6 0.96 -25.02 1.09
C GLN A 6 1.84 -24.62 -0.11
N PRO A 7 1.32 -24.68 -1.34
CA PRO A 7 2.09 -24.34 -2.54
C PRO A 7 2.45 -22.85 -2.61
N PHE A 8 1.68 -21.99 -1.94
CA PHE A 8 1.93 -20.56 -1.82
C PHE A 8 1.86 -20.14 -0.36
N ILE A 9 2.76 -19.25 0.03
CA ILE A 9 2.82 -18.68 1.39
C ILE A 9 2.29 -17.25 1.34
N ALA A 10 1.30 -16.96 2.19
CA ALA A 10 0.81 -15.59 2.37
C ALA A 10 1.77 -14.81 3.28
N GLY A 11 1.95 -13.53 2.98
CA GLY A 11 2.78 -12.61 3.76
C GLY A 11 2.23 -11.19 3.71
N MET A 12 2.83 -10.31 4.50
CA MET A 12 2.46 -8.89 4.58
C MET A 12 3.65 -8.02 4.16
N TYR A 13 3.40 -7.06 3.28
CA TYR A 13 4.33 -6.00 2.97
C TYR A 13 3.78 -4.68 3.53
N LEU A 14 4.41 -4.16 4.58
CA LEU A 14 3.98 -2.94 5.25
C LEU A 14 4.71 -1.72 4.64
N MET A 15 3.93 -0.72 4.24
CA MET A 15 4.44 0.61 3.89
C MET A 15 3.91 1.62 4.90
N MET A 16 4.77 2.48 5.42
CA MET A 16 4.48 3.41 6.49
C MET A 16 5.29 4.68 6.31
N SER A 17 4.66 5.84 6.52
CA SER A 17 5.36 7.11 6.67
C SER A 17 5.75 7.30 8.15
N VAL A 18 7.00 7.68 8.40
CA VAL A 18 7.52 7.96 9.76
C VAL A 18 7.95 9.41 9.97
N THR A 19 8.01 10.21 8.90
CA THR A 19 8.55 11.58 8.93
C THR A 19 7.51 12.67 8.64
N THR A 20 6.28 12.30 8.29
CA THR A 20 5.25 13.29 7.93
C THR A 20 4.85 14.13 9.13
N VAL A 21 4.88 15.45 8.95
CA VAL A 21 4.35 16.45 9.89
C VAL A 21 3.13 17.09 9.24
N ILE A 22 2.03 17.21 10.00
CA ILE A 22 0.78 17.87 9.56
C ILE A 22 0.72 19.24 10.25
N PRO A 23 1.00 20.35 9.54
CA PRO A 23 0.90 21.69 10.12
C PRO A 23 -0.56 22.02 10.49
N PRO A 24 -0.80 22.72 11.61
CA PRO A 24 -2.15 23.18 11.97
C PRO A 24 -2.76 24.06 10.88
N GLY A 25 -4.00 23.79 10.50
CA GLY A 25 -4.75 24.60 9.52
C GLY A 25 -4.43 24.31 8.05
N ASN A 26 -3.49 23.40 7.75
CA ASN A 26 -3.27 22.96 6.38
C ASN A 26 -4.47 22.16 5.85
N GLN A 27 -5.02 22.57 4.71
CA GLN A 27 -6.13 21.84 4.08
C GLN A 27 -5.72 20.49 3.49
N VAL A 28 -4.46 20.32 3.09
CA VAL A 28 -3.96 19.04 2.56
C VAL A 28 -2.51 18.89 2.96
N THR A 29 -2.18 17.75 3.57
CA THR A 29 -0.81 17.29 3.78
C THR A 29 -0.66 15.91 3.15
N ASN A 30 0.29 15.74 2.23
CA ASN A 30 0.56 14.43 1.63
C ASN A 30 1.72 13.74 2.34
N ALA A 31 1.59 12.43 2.54
CA ALA A 31 2.66 11.56 3.02
C ALA A 31 2.98 10.54 1.93
N ASP A 32 4.19 10.62 1.40
CA ASP A 32 4.68 9.75 0.34
C ASP A 32 5.72 8.77 0.88
N VAL A 33 5.60 7.51 0.49
CA VAL A 33 6.57 6.46 0.80
C VAL A 33 6.88 5.72 -0.49
N ALA A 34 8.17 5.63 -0.83
CA ALA A 34 8.62 4.91 -2.01
C ALA A 34 9.77 3.97 -1.65
N CYS A 35 9.70 2.72 -2.07
CA CYS A 35 10.77 1.73 -1.88
C CYS A 35 10.99 0.93 -3.15
N THR A 36 12.26 0.68 -3.46
CA THR A 36 12.63 -0.29 -4.51
C THR A 36 12.39 -1.70 -4.00
N TYR A 37 11.71 -2.51 -4.81
CA TYR A 37 11.42 -3.90 -4.54
C TYR A 37 12.39 -4.81 -5.30
N ASN A 38 13.30 -5.46 -4.56
CA ASN A 38 14.40 -6.27 -5.10
C ASN A 38 14.35 -7.75 -4.68
N SER A 39 13.20 -8.23 -4.19
CA SER A 39 13.04 -9.61 -3.69
C SER A 39 12.21 -10.47 -4.65
N TYR A 40 11.88 -11.70 -4.24
CA TYR A 40 11.09 -12.66 -5.02
C TYR A 40 9.71 -12.11 -5.44
N PRO A 41 9.12 -12.58 -6.53
CA PRO A 41 7.77 -12.20 -6.94
C PRO A 41 6.72 -12.28 -5.83
N ILE A 42 5.98 -11.19 -5.59
CA ILE A 42 4.77 -11.18 -4.75
C ILE A 42 3.55 -10.86 -5.62
N TYR A 43 2.41 -11.48 -5.29
CA TYR A 43 1.12 -11.26 -5.95
C TYR A 43 0.14 -10.69 -4.92
N PRO A 44 -0.01 -9.35 -4.84
CA PRO A 44 -0.97 -8.74 -3.93
C PRO A 44 -2.38 -9.20 -4.29
N PHE A 45 -3.07 -9.81 -3.33
CA PHE A 45 -4.46 -10.22 -3.47
C PHE A 45 -5.40 -9.43 -2.53
N ALA A 46 -4.84 -8.82 -1.48
CA ALA A 46 -5.56 -7.97 -0.55
C ALA A 46 -4.67 -6.81 -0.07
N PHE A 47 -5.30 -5.72 0.36
CA PHE A 47 -4.65 -4.59 0.98
C PHE A 47 -5.49 -4.06 2.15
N ARG A 48 -4.83 -3.34 3.06
CA ARG A 48 -5.48 -2.65 4.17
C ARG A 48 -4.86 -1.27 4.32
N THR A 49 -5.69 -0.24 4.38
CA THR A 49 -5.27 1.13 4.68
C THR A 49 -5.47 1.43 6.15
N HIS A 50 -4.57 2.23 6.73
CA HIS A 50 -4.67 2.66 8.12
C HIS A 50 -4.17 4.09 8.28
N THR A 51 -4.99 4.92 8.91
CA THR A 51 -4.61 6.23 9.44
C THR A 51 -5.40 6.50 10.71
N HIS A 52 -5.02 7.55 11.44
CA HIS A 52 -5.90 8.17 12.43
C HIS A 52 -6.98 9.04 11.72
N LYS A 53 -7.69 9.86 12.49
CA LYS A 53 -8.85 10.65 12.02
C LYS A 53 -8.57 11.63 10.88
N LEU A 54 -7.31 12.06 10.73
CA LEU A 54 -6.91 13.06 9.75
C LEU A 54 -6.75 12.50 8.33
N GLY A 55 -6.68 11.18 8.16
CA GLY A 55 -6.48 10.59 6.82
C GLY A 55 -7.74 10.62 5.96
N GLN A 56 -7.61 11.16 4.75
CA GLN A 56 -8.69 11.25 3.76
C GLN A 56 -8.67 10.05 2.82
N VAL A 57 -7.50 9.74 2.26
CA VAL A 57 -7.32 8.64 1.32
C VAL A 57 -5.91 8.07 1.39
N VAL A 58 -5.81 6.76 1.20
CA VAL A 58 -4.54 6.04 1.05
C VAL A 58 -4.59 5.23 -0.23
N SER A 59 -3.54 5.30 -1.03
CA SER A 59 -3.41 4.57 -2.29
C SER A 59 -2.01 3.99 -2.47
N GLY A 60 -1.96 2.73 -2.89
CA GLY A 60 -0.72 2.03 -3.18
C GLY A 60 -0.56 1.76 -4.67
N TYR A 61 0.65 1.92 -5.20
CA TYR A 61 0.99 1.73 -6.60
C TYR A 61 2.25 0.90 -6.76
N ARG A 62 2.30 0.20 -7.88
CA ARG A 62 3.53 -0.39 -8.44
C ARG A 62 3.95 0.45 -9.64
N ILE A 63 5.19 0.92 -9.64
CA ILE A 63 5.81 1.64 -10.74
C ILE A 63 6.81 0.70 -11.42
N ARG A 64 6.63 0.49 -12.72
CA ARG A 64 7.58 -0.24 -13.58
C ARG A 64 7.74 0.52 -14.89
N ASP A 65 8.96 0.83 -15.29
CA ASP A 65 9.25 1.53 -16.55
C ASP A 65 8.45 2.85 -16.67
N GLY A 66 8.37 3.60 -15.56
CA GLY A 66 7.57 4.83 -15.46
C GLY A 66 6.05 4.63 -15.42
N LYS A 67 5.54 3.41 -15.64
CA LYS A 67 4.11 3.10 -15.63
C LYS A 67 3.61 2.81 -14.22
N TRP A 68 2.66 3.61 -13.78
CA TRP A 68 1.96 3.45 -12.51
C TRP A 68 0.81 2.44 -12.66
N THR A 69 0.76 1.44 -11.79
CA THR A 69 -0.33 0.47 -11.71
C THR A 69 -0.90 0.45 -10.31
N LEU A 70 -2.20 0.72 -10.16
CA LEU A 70 -2.88 0.75 -8.86
C LEU A 70 -2.91 -0.66 -8.24
N ILE A 71 -2.54 -0.76 -6.97
CA ILE A 71 -2.70 -1.97 -6.14
C ILE A 71 -4.05 -1.89 -5.39
N GLY A 72 -4.31 -0.73 -4.79
CA GLY A 72 -5.52 -0.48 -4.02
C GLY A 72 -5.62 0.98 -3.61
N ARG A 73 -6.85 1.46 -3.47
CA ARG A 73 -7.19 2.80 -2.99
C ARG A 73 -8.37 2.68 -2.06
N GLN A 74 -8.28 3.26 -0.87
CA GLN A 74 -9.37 3.26 0.09
C GLN A 74 -9.30 4.48 1.00
N THR A 75 -10.45 4.94 1.48
CA THR A 75 -10.50 5.92 2.57
C THR A 75 -10.31 5.19 3.90
N PRO A 76 -9.33 5.60 4.73
CA PRO A 76 -9.04 4.92 5.99
C PRO A 76 -10.09 5.19 7.09
N GLN A 77 -11.09 6.06 6.83
CA GLN A 77 -12.21 6.32 7.75
C GLN A 77 -13.36 5.32 7.60
N LEU A 78 -13.39 4.56 6.50
CA LEU A 78 -14.26 3.39 6.37
C LEU A 78 -13.72 2.22 7.21
N PRO A 79 -14.51 1.14 7.41
CA PRO A 79 -14.03 -0.05 8.10
C PRO A 79 -12.68 -0.53 7.56
N GLN A 80 -11.67 -0.54 8.42
CA GLN A 80 -10.28 -0.87 8.06
C GLN A 80 -10.06 -2.38 8.02
N VAL A 81 -10.87 -3.06 7.22
CA VAL A 81 -10.73 -4.49 6.92
C VAL A 81 -9.90 -4.67 5.65
N GLY A 82 -9.40 -5.89 5.41
CA GLY A 82 -8.71 -6.20 4.17
C GLY A 82 -9.68 -6.14 2.99
N CYS A 83 -9.37 -5.32 1.98
CA CYS A 83 -10.09 -5.26 0.70
C CYS A 83 -9.32 -6.02 -0.38
N LEU A 84 -10.03 -6.59 -1.36
CA LEU A 84 -9.39 -7.23 -2.51
C LEU A 84 -8.56 -6.21 -3.28
N ALA A 85 -7.32 -6.58 -3.61
CA ALA A 85 -6.48 -5.76 -4.47
C ALA A 85 -7.11 -5.66 -5.87
N MET A 86 -7.01 -4.48 -6.49
CA MET A 86 -7.50 -4.27 -7.84
C MET A 86 -6.48 -4.92 -8.81
N SER A 87 -6.87 -6.03 -9.44
CA SER A 87 -6.16 -6.78 -10.50
C SER A 87 -5.11 -7.84 -10.09
N GLN A 88 -4.89 -8.81 -10.99
CA GLN A 88 -3.81 -9.82 -11.00
C GLN A 88 -2.44 -9.15 -11.18
N LEU A 89 -2.03 -8.34 -10.20
CA LEU A 89 -0.77 -7.63 -10.26
C LEU A 89 0.38 -8.51 -9.74
N SER A 90 1.48 -8.58 -10.49
CA SER A 90 2.74 -9.15 -9.99
C SER A 90 3.77 -8.05 -9.65
N LEU A 91 4.31 -8.13 -8.44
CA LEU A 91 5.47 -7.37 -7.97
C LEU A 91 6.73 -8.18 -8.26
N LEU A 92 7.22 -8.07 -9.50
CA LEU A 92 8.48 -8.68 -9.94
C LEU A 92 9.62 -7.68 -9.71
N PRO A 93 10.82 -8.12 -9.31
CA PRO A 93 11.99 -7.24 -9.27
C PRO A 93 12.51 -6.93 -10.69
N PRO A 94 13.17 -5.77 -10.93
CA PRO A 94 13.19 -4.56 -10.10
C PRO A 94 11.99 -3.64 -10.39
N LYS A 95 11.30 -3.14 -9.36
CA LYS A 95 10.16 -2.20 -9.45
C LYS A 95 10.14 -1.27 -8.24
N VAL A 96 9.42 -0.15 -8.33
CA VAL A 96 9.17 0.73 -7.17
C VAL A 96 7.76 0.50 -6.65
N LEU A 97 7.63 0.33 -5.33
CA LEU A 97 6.36 0.40 -4.61
C LEU A 97 6.19 1.80 -4.06
N HIS A 98 5.04 2.39 -4.28
CA HIS A 98 4.73 3.74 -3.84
C HIS A 98 3.42 3.76 -3.06
N LEU A 99 3.45 4.32 -1.86
CA LEU A 99 2.29 4.64 -1.03
C LEU A 99 2.10 6.16 -1.05
N PHE A 100 0.91 6.58 -1.43
CA PHE A 100 0.46 7.96 -1.33
C PHE A 100 -0.65 8.04 -0.28
N MET A 101 -0.53 8.95 0.67
CA MET A 101 -1.55 9.23 1.68
C MET A 101 -1.86 10.72 1.68
N SER A 102 -3.15 11.08 1.76
CA SER A 102 -3.59 12.47 1.90
C SER A 102 -4.26 12.67 3.25
N LEU A 103 -3.85 13.70 3.98
CA LEU A 103 -4.24 14.04 5.35
C LEU A 103 -4.80 15.47 5.41
N HIS A 104 -5.68 15.76 6.37
CA HIS A 104 -6.28 17.07 6.66
C HIS A 104 -5.97 17.50 8.09
#